data_AF-A0AAD8YEY6-F1
#
_entry.id   AF-A0AAD8YEY6-F1
#
_cell.length_a   1.000
_cell.length_b   1.000
_cell.length_c   1.000
_cell.angle_alpha   90.00
_cell.angle_beta   90.00
_cell.angle_gamma   90.00
#
_symmetry.space_group_name_H-M   'P 1'
#
loop_
_entity.id
_entity.type
_entity.pdbx_description
1 polymer ?
#
loop_
_entity_poly.entity_id
_entity_poly.type
_entity_poly.pdbx_seq_one_letter_code
_entity_poly.pdbx_strand_id
1 'polypeptide(L)'
;RCYNEGDYKGALKYLAKAAELGDVDAHHDLSLWYKGGRGVEKDKKKELYHMEEAAIAGHPYARYNLGCNEWDNGKYERAVNHFIIAANLGFDVSIKALKECYTKGNVSKEEFAAALRAYQAAVDAAKSPQREEAAKIDAIVRSKCR
;
A
#
# COMPACT_ATOMS: atom_id res chain seq x y z
N ARG A 1 -15.57 -19.18 -8.56
CA ARG A 1 -15.13 -20.22 -7.59
C ARG A 1 -15.25 -19.56 -6.22
N CYS A 2 -16.27 -19.91 -5.45
CA CYS A 2 -16.54 -19.31 -4.15
C CYS A 2 -15.60 -19.97 -3.12
N TYR A 3 -14.82 -19.17 -2.38
CA TYR A 3 -13.96 -19.66 -1.32
C TYR A 3 -14.84 -20.12 -0.15
N ASN A 4 -15.20 -21.39 -0.15
CA ASN A 4 -15.82 -22.06 1.00
C ASN A 4 -14.80 -22.12 2.14
N GLU A 5 -15.28 -22.08 3.38
CA GLU A 5 -14.50 -21.96 4.62
C GLU A 5 -13.43 -23.06 4.84
N GLY A 6 -13.37 -24.07 3.98
CA GLY A 6 -12.44 -25.19 4.02
C GLY A 6 -11.04 -24.95 3.43
N ASP A 7 -10.78 -23.85 2.71
CA ASP A 7 -9.46 -23.62 2.07
C ASP A 7 -8.64 -22.48 2.70
N TYR A 8 -9.06 -21.93 3.85
CA TYR A 8 -8.29 -20.85 4.47
C TYR A 8 -6.89 -21.30 4.91
N LYS A 9 -6.75 -22.54 5.40
CA LYS A 9 -5.43 -23.08 5.79
C LYS A 9 -4.51 -23.28 4.58
N GLY A 10 -5.05 -23.67 3.43
CA GLY A 10 -4.30 -23.82 2.18
C GLY A 10 -3.83 -22.46 1.67
N ALA A 11 -4.75 -21.51 1.59
CA ALA A 11 -4.48 -20.14 1.18
C ALA A 11 -3.47 -19.44 2.11
N LEU A 12 -3.56 -19.62 3.43
CA LEU A 12 -2.57 -19.09 4.37
C LEU A 12 -1.17 -19.62 4.13
N LYS A 13 -1.03 -20.93 3.89
CA LYS A 13 0.27 -21.52 3.56
C LYS A 13 0.83 -20.97 2.25
N TYR A 14 -0.04 -20.77 1.26
CA TYR A 14 0.35 -20.19 -0.02
C TYR A 14 0.80 -18.74 0.14
N LEU A 15 0.01 -17.91 0.84
CA LEU A 15 0.35 -16.52 1.13
C LEU A 15 1.63 -16.40 1.96
N ALA A 16 1.81 -17.24 2.98
CA ALA A 16 3.04 -17.27 3.78
C ALA A 16 4.27 -17.56 2.91
N LYS A 17 4.17 -18.56 2.02
CA LYS A 17 5.25 -18.88 1.09
C LYS A 17 5.51 -17.77 0.07
N ALA A 18 4.47 -17.12 -0.44
CA ALA A 18 4.63 -15.99 -1.35
C ALA A 18 5.31 -14.80 -0.64
N ALA A 19 4.90 -14.51 0.60
CA ALA A 19 5.54 -13.50 1.45
C ALA A 19 7.02 -13.83 1.71
N GLU A 20 7.36 -15.08 2.03
CA GLU A 20 8.76 -15.53 2.16
C GLU A 20 9.59 -15.34 0.88
N LEU A 21 8.94 -15.35 -0.29
CA LEU A 21 9.58 -15.09 -1.59
C LEU A 21 9.64 -13.59 -1.93
N GLY A 22 9.19 -12.71 -1.03
CA GLY A 22 9.18 -11.26 -1.21
C GLY A 22 7.95 -10.71 -1.93
N ASP A 23 6.87 -11.49 -2.04
CA ASP A 23 5.60 -11.00 -2.59
C ASP A 23 4.97 -9.98 -1.63
N VAL A 24 4.96 -8.74 -2.10
CA VAL A 24 4.49 -7.57 -1.35
C VAL A 24 2.98 -7.62 -1.09
N ASP A 25 2.22 -8.10 -2.08
CA ASP A 25 0.76 -8.23 -1.98
C ASP A 25 0.40 -9.36 -1.00
N ALA A 26 1.20 -10.44 -0.98
CA ALA A 26 1.03 -11.53 -0.03
C ALA A 26 1.24 -11.06 1.43
N HIS A 27 2.25 -10.23 1.69
CA HIS A 27 2.43 -9.60 3.00
C HIS A 27 1.21 -8.73 3.38
N HIS A 28 0.71 -7.91 2.46
CA HIS A 28 -0.48 -7.11 2.71
C HIS A 28 -1.70 -7.98 3.03
N ASP A 29 -1.95 -9.04 2.26
CA ASP A 29 -3.07 -9.94 2.48
C ASP A 29 -2.96 -10.69 3.80
N LEU A 30 -1.77 -11.20 4.17
CA LEU A 30 -1.56 -11.82 5.48
C LEU A 30 -1.89 -10.87 6.63
N SER A 31 -1.52 -9.58 6.50
CA SER A 31 -1.86 -8.58 7.51
C SER A 31 -3.37 -8.45 7.69
N LEU A 32 -4.14 -8.42 6.60
CA LEU A 32 -5.60 -8.34 6.64
C LEU A 32 -6.24 -9.60 7.22
N TRP A 33 -5.65 -10.77 6.98
CA TRP A 33 -6.15 -12.04 7.52
C TRP A 33 -5.94 -12.11 9.03
N TYR A 34 -4.77 -11.71 9.53
CA TYR A 34 -4.51 -11.61 10.97
C TYR A 34 -5.31 -10.50 11.66
N LYS A 35 -5.64 -9.41 10.96
CA LYS A 35 -6.56 -8.37 11.46
C LYS A 35 -8.00 -8.87 11.59
N GLY A 36 -8.49 -9.50 10.52
CA GLY A 36 -9.88 -9.94 10.39
C GLY A 36 -10.18 -11.25 11.12
N GLY A 37 -9.16 -12.07 11.39
CA GLY A 37 -9.32 -13.43 11.89
C GLY A 37 -9.88 -14.38 10.82
N ARG A 38 -9.56 -14.15 9.54
CA ARG A 38 -10.10 -14.95 8.43
C ARG A 38 -9.33 -16.27 8.33
N GLY A 39 -9.87 -17.31 8.96
CA GLY A 39 -9.26 -18.65 8.97
C GLY A 39 -7.96 -18.79 9.76
N VAL A 40 -7.56 -17.72 10.47
CA VAL A 40 -6.53 -17.65 11.51
C VAL A 40 -7.08 -16.92 12.71
N GLU A 41 -6.51 -17.20 13.88
CA GLU A 41 -6.76 -16.37 15.06
C GLU A 41 -6.25 -14.95 14.82
N LYS A 42 -6.96 -13.97 15.36
CA LYS A 42 -6.54 -12.57 15.27
C LYS A 42 -5.23 -12.39 16.03
N ASP A 43 -4.24 -11.84 15.35
CA ASP A 43 -2.92 -11.60 15.95
C ASP A 43 -2.40 -10.23 15.51
N LYS A 44 -2.54 -9.25 16.40
CA LYS A 44 -2.12 -7.87 16.14
C LYS A 44 -0.61 -7.76 15.90
N LYS A 45 0.20 -8.63 16.49
CA LYS A 45 1.67 -8.58 16.28
C LYS A 45 2.01 -9.05 14.87
N LYS A 46 1.39 -10.15 14.41
CA LYS A 46 1.59 -10.64 13.04
C LYS A 46 0.97 -9.73 11.99
N GLU A 47 -0.19 -9.14 12.28
CA GLU A 47 -0.80 -8.09 11.46
C GLU A 47 0.22 -6.96 11.21
N LEU A 48 0.76 -6.37 12.28
CA LEU A 48 1.71 -5.26 12.17
C LEU A 48 2.99 -5.67 11.46
N TYR A 49 3.55 -6.85 11.78
CA TYR A 49 4.75 -7.36 11.12
C TYR A 49 4.58 -7.46 9.60
N HIS A 50 3.54 -8.15 9.13
CA HIS A 50 3.33 -8.29 7.68
C HIS A 50 2.98 -6.95 7.01
N MET A 51 2.29 -6.06 7.71
CA MET A 51 1.99 -4.72 7.20
C MET A 51 3.23 -3.84 7.08
N GLU A 52 4.18 -3.95 8.03
CA GLU A 52 5.48 -3.27 7.99
C GLU A 52 6.34 -3.78 6.83
N GLU A 53 6.44 -5.09 6.64
CA GLU A 53 7.17 -5.69 5.52
C GLU A 53 6.61 -5.24 4.17
N ALA A 54 5.28 -5.29 3.99
CA ALA A 54 4.64 -4.78 2.78
C ALA A 54 4.91 -3.29 2.56
N ALA A 55 4.87 -2.49 3.62
CA ALA A 55 5.14 -1.06 3.53
C ALA A 55 6.61 -0.76 3.19
N ILE A 56 7.57 -1.50 3.76
CA ILE A 56 9.01 -1.40 3.45
C ILE A 56 9.23 -1.73 1.98
N ALA A 57 8.56 -2.76 1.47
CA ALA A 57 8.63 -3.16 0.07
C ALA A 57 7.84 -2.25 -0.90
N GLY A 58 7.21 -1.19 -0.40
CA GLY A 58 6.58 -0.15 -1.23
C GLY A 58 5.09 -0.35 -1.51
N HIS A 59 4.38 -1.19 -0.74
CA HIS A 59 2.94 -1.34 -0.88
C HIS A 59 2.20 -0.07 -0.43
N PRO A 60 1.47 0.64 -1.32
CA PRO A 60 0.85 1.92 -0.97
C PRO A 60 -0.23 1.78 0.11
N TYR A 61 -1.07 0.75 0.04
CA TYR A 61 -2.13 0.49 1.03
C TYR A 61 -1.56 0.11 2.40
N ALA A 62 -0.46 -0.66 2.44
CA ALA A 62 0.13 -1.07 3.72
C ALA A 62 0.74 0.14 4.42
N ARG A 63 1.41 1.01 3.66
CA ARG A 63 1.95 2.27 4.17
C ARG A 63 0.83 3.20 4.68
N TYR A 64 -0.29 3.30 3.96
CA TYR A 64 -1.46 4.05 4.43
C TYR A 64 -2.06 3.48 5.72
N ASN A 65 -2.25 2.16 5.79
CA ASN A 65 -2.81 1.50 6.97
C ASN A 65 -1.93 1.66 8.22
N LEU A 66 -0.60 1.65 8.07
CA LEU A 66 0.32 2.02 9.16
C LEU A 66 0.10 3.47 9.59
N GLY A 67 -0.06 4.40 8.65
CA GLY A 67 -0.39 5.79 8.95
C GLY A 67 -1.67 5.92 9.78
N CYS A 68 -2.73 5.20 9.40
CA CYS A 68 -3.97 5.16 10.21
C CYS A 68 -3.73 4.57 11.60
N ASN A 69 -2.95 3.50 11.73
CA ASN A 69 -2.64 2.92 13.04
C ASN A 69 -1.88 3.91 13.94
N GLU A 70 -0.88 4.60 13.40
CA GLU A 70 -0.13 5.64 14.11
C GLU A 70 -1.02 6.83 14.49
N TRP A 71 -1.95 7.19 13.61
CA TRP A 71 -2.93 8.24 13.85
C TRP A 71 -3.85 7.90 15.03
N ASP A 72 -4.39 6.69 15.05
CA ASP A 72 -5.28 6.20 16.12
C ASP A 72 -4.55 6.10 17.47
N ASN A 73 -3.23 5.86 17.44
CA ASN A 73 -2.37 5.88 18.62
C ASN A 73 -1.92 7.29 19.04
N GLY A 74 -2.41 8.36 18.39
CA GLY A 74 -2.09 9.75 18.69
C GLY A 74 -0.69 10.20 18.22
N LYS A 75 0.00 9.40 17.41
CA LYS A 75 1.34 9.69 16.88
C LYS A 75 1.23 10.37 15.52
N TYR A 76 0.65 11.57 15.52
CA TYR A 76 0.26 12.28 14.29
C TYR A 76 1.43 12.56 13.33
N GLU A 77 2.60 12.95 13.83
CA GLU A 77 3.79 13.19 13.00
C GLU A 77 4.21 11.94 12.21
N ARG A 78 4.23 10.78 12.88
CA ARG A 78 4.54 9.49 12.22
C ARG A 78 3.47 9.13 11.20
N ALA A 79 2.20 9.33 11.55
CA ALA A 79 1.08 9.09 10.63
C ALA A 79 1.18 9.92 9.34
N VAL A 80 1.51 11.20 9.48
CA VAL A 80 1.70 12.12 8.34
C VAL A 80 2.83 11.64 7.44
N ASN A 81 3.97 11.22 8.00
CA ASN A 81 5.07 10.64 7.24
C ASN A 81 4.63 9.41 6.44
N HIS A 82 3.86 8.50 7.06
CA HIS A 82 3.31 7.34 6.36
C HIS A 82 2.38 7.74 5.21
N PHE A 83 1.51 8.75 5.39
CA PHE A 83 0.64 9.23 4.34
C PHE A 83 1.40 9.91 3.19
N ILE A 84 2.45 10.67 3.50
CA ILE A 84 3.34 11.27 2.48
C ILE A 84 4.00 10.17 1.65
N ILE A 85 4.54 9.12 2.28
CA ILE A 85 5.16 8.02 1.53
C ILE A 85 4.11 7.29 0.67
N ALA A 86 2.91 7.03 1.20
CA ALA A 86 1.83 6.42 0.42
C ALA A 86 1.41 7.29 -0.78
N ALA A 87 1.37 8.62 -0.60
CA ALA A 87 1.13 9.57 -1.69
C ALA A 87 2.23 9.54 -2.76
N ASN A 88 3.49 9.44 -2.35
CA ASN A 88 4.64 9.31 -3.28
C ASN A 88 4.61 7.99 -4.06
N LEU A 89 3.95 6.96 -3.52
CA LEU A 89 3.69 5.70 -4.21
C LEU A 89 2.45 5.77 -5.13
N GLY A 90 1.83 6.94 -5.27
CA GLY A 90 0.69 7.19 -6.14
C GLY A 90 -0.68 6.85 -5.52
N PHE A 91 -0.76 6.67 -4.20
CA PHE A 91 -2.04 6.43 -3.53
C PHE A 91 -2.83 7.72 -3.37
N ASP A 92 -4.05 7.78 -3.92
CA ASP A 92 -4.88 8.99 -3.91
C ASP A 92 -5.59 9.20 -2.56
N VAL A 93 -5.95 8.12 -1.87
CA VAL A 93 -6.65 8.18 -0.57
C VAL A 93 -5.77 8.78 0.52
N SER A 94 -4.43 8.62 0.45
CA SER A 94 -3.52 9.24 1.42
C SER A 94 -3.53 10.77 1.33
N ILE A 95 -3.78 11.36 0.15
CA ILE A 95 -3.92 12.81 0.01
C ILE A 95 -5.16 13.34 0.73
N LYS A 96 -6.26 12.58 0.71
CA LYS A 96 -7.48 12.93 1.48
C LYS A 96 -7.18 12.91 2.98
N ALA A 97 -6.49 11.89 3.46
CA ALA A 97 -6.05 11.81 4.85
C ALA A 97 -5.13 12.98 5.22
N LEU A 98 -4.15 13.33 4.38
CA LEU A 98 -3.29 14.49 4.61
C LEU A 98 -4.06 15.82 4.67
N LYS A 99 -5.12 15.97 3.85
CA LYS A 99 -6.00 17.13 3.91
C LYS A 99 -6.72 17.21 5.25
N GLU A 100 -7.22 16.08 5.76
CA GLU A 100 -7.81 16.03 7.10
C GLU A 100 -6.79 16.37 8.19
N CYS A 101 -5.56 15.88 8.07
CA CYS A 101 -4.46 16.21 8.98
C CYS A 101 -4.17 17.72 9.00
N TYR A 102 -4.14 18.35 7.82
CA TYR A 102 -3.98 19.80 7.67
C TYR A 102 -5.15 20.58 8.31
N THR A 103 -6.39 20.17 8.08
CA THR A 103 -7.57 20.85 8.68
C THR A 103 -7.60 20.79 10.21
N LYS A 104 -6.98 19.76 10.79
CA LYS A 104 -6.84 19.58 12.24
C LYS A 104 -5.65 20.35 12.83
N GLY A 105 -4.84 21.00 11.99
CA GLY A 105 -3.64 21.73 12.42
C GLY A 105 -2.44 20.83 12.74
N ASN A 106 -2.49 19.55 12.39
CA ASN A 106 -1.43 18.58 12.65
C ASN A 106 -0.32 18.61 11.58
N VAL A 107 -0.50 19.38 10.50
CA VAL A 107 0.43 19.48 9.37
C VAL A 107 0.53 20.95 8.96
N SER A 108 1.74 21.42 8.74
CA SER A 108 1.97 22.77 8.22
C SER A 108 1.50 22.91 6.76
N LYS A 109 1.30 24.15 6.31
CA LYS A 109 0.93 24.41 4.92
C LYS A 109 2.03 23.95 3.97
N GLU A 110 3.28 24.09 4.39
CA GLU A 110 4.49 23.74 3.64
C GLU A 110 4.58 22.23 3.44
N GLU A 111 4.38 21.43 4.49
CA GLU A 111 4.39 19.97 4.42
C GLU A 111 3.25 19.44 3.55
N PHE A 112 2.05 20.00 3.70
CA PHE A 112 0.91 19.62 2.88
C PHE A 112 1.16 19.93 1.39
N ALA A 113 1.72 21.10 1.08
CA ALA A 113 2.08 21.47 -0.29
C ALA A 113 3.19 20.57 -0.86
N ALA A 114 4.18 20.18 -0.05
CA ALA A 114 5.22 19.24 -0.45
C ALA A 114 4.64 17.86 -0.79
N ALA A 115 3.73 17.35 0.04
CA ALA A 115 3.07 16.06 -0.20
C ALA A 115 2.25 16.04 -1.49
N LEU A 116 1.50 17.12 -1.79
CA LEU A 116 0.76 17.27 -3.04
C LEU A 116 1.68 17.30 -4.27
N ARG A 117 2.80 18.02 -4.19
CA ARG A 117 3.79 18.06 -5.28
C ARG A 117 4.41 16.70 -5.54
N ALA A 118 4.73 15.96 -4.47
CA ALA A 118 5.35 14.66 -4.59
C ALA A 118 4.38 13.60 -5.15
N TYR A 119 3.09 13.66 -4.78
CA TYR A 119 2.04 12.88 -5.43
C TYR A 119 1.90 13.22 -6.93
N GLN A 120 1.89 14.50 -7.28
CA GLN A 120 1.81 14.93 -8.68
C GLN A 120 3.01 14.40 -9.48
N ALA A 121 4.22 14.50 -8.93
CA ALA A 121 5.42 13.94 -9.55
C ALA A 121 5.35 12.42 -9.71
N ALA A 122 4.78 11.69 -8.74
CA ALA A 122 4.58 10.25 -8.84
C ALA A 122 3.58 9.87 -9.94
N VAL A 123 2.48 10.61 -10.05
CA VAL A 123 1.47 10.45 -11.11
C VAL A 123 2.08 10.74 -12.48
N ASP A 124 2.87 11.81 -12.60
CA ASP A 124 3.51 12.20 -13.86
C ASP A 124 4.61 11.20 -14.25
N ALA A 125 5.40 10.70 -13.30
CA ALA A 125 6.35 9.63 -13.54
C ALA A 125 5.67 8.33 -13.99
N ALA A 126 4.50 8.01 -13.44
CA ALA A 126 3.70 6.87 -13.88
C ALA A 126 3.15 7.03 -15.31
N LYS A 127 2.91 8.27 -15.76
CA LYS A 127 2.46 8.64 -17.10
C LYS A 127 3.59 8.97 -18.08
N SER A 128 4.86 8.89 -17.65
CA SER A 128 5.99 9.39 -18.42
C SER A 128 6.08 8.73 -19.81
N PRO A 129 6.48 9.46 -20.87
CA PRO A 129 6.57 8.95 -22.24
C PRO A 129 7.36 7.65 -22.37
N GLN A 130 8.31 7.32 -21.49
CA GLN A 130 9.00 6.03 -21.54
C GLN A 130 8.08 4.83 -21.26
N ARG A 131 7.01 4.97 -20.46
CA ARG A 131 6.00 3.93 -20.23
C ARG A 131 4.97 3.87 -21.36
N GLU A 132 4.61 5.01 -21.97
CA GLU A 132 3.79 5.02 -23.19
C GLU A 132 4.54 4.39 -24.37
N GLU A 133 5.84 4.66 -24.51
CA GLU A 133 6.73 4.04 -25.50
C GLU A 133 6.87 2.54 -25.23
N ALA A 134 7.09 2.14 -23.98
CA ALA A 134 7.16 0.72 -23.59
C ALA A 134 5.82 0.00 -23.84
N ALA A 135 4.68 0.65 -23.59
CA ALA A 135 3.35 0.09 -23.89
C ALA A 135 3.11 -0.04 -25.40
N LYS A 136 3.57 0.93 -26.20
CA LYS A 136 3.56 0.83 -27.67
C LYS A 136 4.45 -0.31 -28.16
N ILE A 137 5.67 -0.43 -27.62
CA ILE A 137 6.60 -1.52 -27.95
C ILE A 137 6.01 -2.88 -27.57
N ASP A 138 5.41 -3.01 -26.38
CA ASP A 138 4.78 -4.26 -25.94
C ASP A 138 3.56 -4.62 -26.81
N ALA A 139 2.75 -3.64 -27.21
CA ALA A 139 1.66 -3.85 -28.16
C ALA A 139 2.16 -4.30 -29.56
N ILE A 140 3.27 -3.72 -30.03
CA ILE A 140 3.91 -4.12 -31.29
C ILE A 140 4.44 -5.56 -31.19
N VAL A 141 5.13 -5.91 -30.10
CA VAL A 141 5.67 -7.27 -29.87
C VAL A 141 4.54 -8.29 -29.83
N ARG A 142 3.44 -8.01 -29.12
CA ARG A 142 2.25 -8.89 -29.09
C ARG A 142 1.58 -9.04 -30.47
N SER A 143 1.58 -8.00 -31.29
CA SER A 143 1.02 -8.04 -32.65
C SER A 143 1.87 -8.84 -33.64
N LYS A 144 3.20 -8.91 -33.42
CA LYS A 144 4.14 -9.68 -34.25
C LYS A 144 4.28 -11.16 -33.85
N CYS A 145 3.93 -11.51 -32.61
CA CYS A 145 3.93 -12.88 -32.11
C CYS A 145 2.62 -13.65 -32.41
N ARG A 146 1.79 -13.16 -33.33
CA ARG A 146 0.55 -13.82 -33.78
C ARG A 146 0.64 -14.10 -35.28
#